data_AF-A0A0N8PVV1-F1
#
_entry.id   AF-A0A0N8PVV1-F1
#
_cell.length_a   1.000
_cell.length_b   1.000
_cell.length_c   1.000
_cell.angle_alpha   90.00
_cell.angle_beta   90.00
_cell.angle_gamma   90.00
#
_symmetry.space_group_name_H-M   'P 1'
#
loop_
_entity.id
_entity.type
_entity.pdbx_description
1 polymer ?
#
loop_
_entity_poly.entity_id
_entity_poly.type
_entity_poly.pdbx_seq_one_letter_code
_entity_poly.pdbx_strand_id
1 'polypeptide(L)'
;MAVLARLSSGLIEDGNISYASFLYSHLNGLTRRSEADPLAERVKWRPSGSVLAIVLSVNNVPIRLTEERWWHITAYHEELANFQREILLTVAEPNMLFYSPHWARPCHAAVKAFPKLRESGLPENLVVHYREVTPHDGFILTAFAMSNKRIEVRFGRWRRLR
;
A
#
# COMPACT_ATOMS: atom_id res chain seq x y z
N MET A 1 23.51 -24.57 -10.30
CA MET A 1 23.76 -25.07 -11.66
C MET A 1 22.67 -24.56 -12.56
N ALA A 2 23.06 -23.74 -13.54
CA ALA A 2 22.21 -22.99 -14.45
C ALA A 2 21.50 -23.88 -15.47
N VAL A 3 20.33 -23.46 -15.93
CA VAL A 3 19.88 -23.75 -17.30
C VAL A 3 19.37 -22.44 -17.91
N LEU A 4 20.20 -21.88 -18.77
CA LEU A 4 19.86 -20.84 -19.74
C LEU A 4 19.11 -21.49 -20.90
N ALA A 5 17.99 -20.89 -21.31
CA ALA A 5 17.48 -21.04 -22.67
C ALA A 5 17.38 -19.66 -23.32
N ARG A 6 18.14 -19.53 -24.42
CA ARG A 6 18.37 -18.38 -25.30
C ARG A 6 17.60 -18.72 -26.59
N LEU A 7 16.71 -17.90 -27.13
CA LEU A 7 16.89 -17.00 -28.30
C LEU A 7 15.46 -16.76 -28.85
N SER A 8 14.92 -15.53 -28.84
CA SER A 8 15.06 -14.44 -29.82
C SER A 8 14.12 -14.52 -31.04
N SER A 9 13.31 -13.47 -31.22
CA SER A 9 13.09 -12.68 -32.47
C SER A 9 11.61 -12.42 -32.82
N GLY A 10 11.30 -11.13 -33.03
CA GLY A 10 10.06 -10.58 -33.60
C GLY A 10 8.88 -10.57 -32.62
N LEU A 11 8.25 -9.46 -32.25
CA LEU A 11 7.93 -8.28 -33.03
C LEU A 11 7.86 -7.08 -32.08
N ILE A 12 8.69 -6.07 -32.33
CA ILE A 12 8.36 -4.70 -31.98
C ILE A 12 7.52 -4.21 -33.15
N GLU A 13 6.25 -3.94 -32.91
CA GLU A 13 5.56 -2.80 -33.50
C GLU A 13 4.23 -2.61 -32.75
N ASP A 14 4.01 -1.35 -32.38
CA ASP A 14 2.79 -0.74 -31.84
C ASP A 14 2.42 -0.95 -30.37
N GLY A 15 2.82 0.04 -29.56
CA GLY A 15 1.89 0.61 -28.58
C GLY A 15 1.90 0.04 -27.17
N ASN A 16 3.05 0.15 -26.49
CA ASN A 16 3.13 0.47 -25.06
C ASN A 16 2.41 -0.45 -24.06
N ILE A 17 2.54 -1.77 -24.20
CA ILE A 17 2.19 -2.68 -23.11
C ILE A 17 3.39 -2.76 -22.16
N SER A 18 3.34 -1.96 -21.09
CA SER A 18 4.30 -2.04 -19.99
C SER A 18 4.35 -3.47 -19.46
N TYR A 19 5.56 -4.02 -19.26
CA TYR A 19 5.82 -5.32 -18.63
C TYR A 19 5.06 -5.50 -17.29
N ALA A 20 4.70 -4.38 -16.63
CA ALA A 20 3.87 -4.35 -15.44
C ALA A 20 2.43 -4.88 -15.69
N SER A 21 1.79 -4.54 -16.81
CA SER A 21 0.43 -4.97 -17.14
C SER A 21 0.33 -6.48 -17.33
N PHE A 22 1.37 -7.09 -17.92
CA PHE A 22 1.45 -8.53 -18.12
C PHE A 22 1.57 -9.28 -16.77
N LEU A 23 2.43 -8.81 -15.87
CA LEU A 23 2.56 -9.38 -14.52
C LEU A 23 1.30 -9.21 -13.67
N TYR A 24 0.59 -8.09 -13.81
CA TYR A 24 -0.69 -7.85 -13.13
C TYR A 24 -1.82 -8.79 -13.62
N SER A 25 -1.84 -9.14 -14.91
CA SER A 25 -2.83 -10.09 -15.43
C SER A 25 -2.53 -11.55 -15.03
N HIS A 26 -1.25 -11.94 -14.97
CA HIS A 26 -0.84 -13.30 -14.66
C HIS A 26 -0.97 -13.63 -13.16
N LEU A 27 -0.84 -12.65 -12.26
CA LEU A 27 -1.02 -12.83 -10.81
C LEU A 27 -2.49 -12.81 -10.37
N ASN A 28 -3.41 -12.26 -11.18
CA ASN A 28 -4.84 -12.16 -10.85
C ASN A 28 -5.71 -13.24 -11.52
N GLY A 29 -5.11 -14.26 -12.14
CA GLY A 29 -5.81 -15.35 -12.84
C GLY A 29 -6.66 -16.28 -11.97
N LEU A 30 -6.79 -16.03 -10.66
CA LEU A 30 -7.57 -16.85 -9.73
C LEU A 30 -8.37 -15.97 -8.75
N THR A 31 -9.41 -15.29 -9.21
CA THR A 31 -10.48 -14.88 -8.28
C THR A 31 -11.84 -15.02 -8.96
N ARG A 32 -12.54 -16.10 -8.61
CA ARG A 32 -13.98 -16.27 -8.89
C ARG A 32 -14.74 -15.16 -8.16
N ARG A 33 -15.80 -14.70 -8.83
CA ARG A 33 -16.85 -13.77 -8.39
C ARG A 33 -17.27 -13.95 -6.91
N SER A 34 -17.36 -12.84 -6.15
CA SER A 34 -18.52 -12.43 -5.31
C SER A 34 -18.22 -11.67 -4.00
N GLU A 35 -17.13 -10.92 -3.89
CA GLU A 35 -17.06 -9.81 -2.92
C GLU A 35 -16.75 -8.54 -3.72
N ALA A 36 -17.58 -7.50 -3.56
CA ALA A 36 -17.29 -6.19 -4.14
C ALA A 36 -15.90 -5.77 -3.64
N ASP A 37 -14.96 -5.49 -4.55
CA ASP A 37 -13.62 -5.05 -4.15
C ASP A 37 -13.76 -3.75 -3.36
N PRO A 38 -13.48 -3.74 -2.04
CA PRO A 38 -13.67 -2.54 -1.21
C PRO A 38 -12.79 -1.37 -1.65
N LEU A 39 -11.77 -1.62 -2.48
CA LEU A 39 -10.96 -0.57 -3.09
C LEU A 39 -11.52 0.00 -4.38
N ALA A 40 -12.41 -0.69 -5.10
CA ALA A 40 -12.79 -0.29 -6.46
C ALA A 40 -13.39 1.12 -6.53
N GLU A 41 -14.11 1.54 -5.50
CA GLU A 41 -14.70 2.88 -5.43
C GLU A 41 -13.76 3.92 -4.80
N ARG A 42 -12.80 3.48 -3.97
CA ARG A 42 -11.96 4.35 -3.14
C ARG A 42 -10.56 4.56 -3.68
N VAL A 43 -10.13 3.76 -4.66
CA VAL A 43 -8.79 3.81 -5.25
C VAL A 43 -8.83 4.17 -6.71
N LYS A 44 -8.04 5.17 -7.09
CA LYS A 44 -7.72 5.50 -8.48
C LYS A 44 -6.28 5.09 -8.77
N TRP A 45 -6.09 4.12 -9.64
CA TRP A 45 -4.77 3.67 -10.07
C TRP A 45 -4.20 4.52 -11.19
N ARG A 46 -2.88 4.73 -11.17
CA ARG A 46 -2.11 5.45 -12.20
C ARG A 46 -2.76 6.75 -12.70
N PRO A 47 -3.15 7.67 -11.80
CA PRO A 47 -3.80 8.91 -12.22
C PRO A 47 -2.86 9.88 -12.95
N SER A 48 -1.54 9.76 -12.78
CA SER A 48 -0.52 10.55 -13.48
C SER A 48 0.84 9.82 -13.48
N GLY A 49 1.81 10.34 -14.25
CA GLY A 49 3.08 9.65 -14.50
C GLY A 49 3.89 9.26 -13.26
N SER A 50 3.84 10.04 -12.17
CA SER A 50 4.59 9.77 -10.94
C SER A 50 3.74 9.27 -9.76
N VAL A 51 2.42 9.14 -9.95
CA VAL A 51 1.48 8.68 -8.92
C VAL A 51 1.02 7.27 -9.25
N LEU A 52 1.33 6.33 -8.36
CA LEU A 52 0.92 4.93 -8.50
C LEU A 52 -0.57 4.74 -8.24
N ALA A 53 -1.06 5.37 -7.18
CA ALA A 53 -2.44 5.27 -6.75
C ALA A 53 -2.85 6.48 -5.90
N ILE A 54 -4.14 6.77 -5.89
CA ILE A 54 -4.80 7.67 -4.92
C ILE A 54 -5.85 6.85 -4.21
N VAL A 55 -5.87 6.87 -2.88
CA VAL A 55 -6.89 6.25 -2.05
C VAL A 55 -7.55 7.27 -1.15
N LEU A 56 -8.87 7.19 -0.94
CA LEU A 56 -9.55 8.04 0.04
C LEU A 56 -9.26 7.55 1.46
N SER A 57 -8.78 8.45 2.34
CA SER A 57 -8.64 8.17 3.78
C SER A 57 -9.99 7.99 4.48
N VAL A 58 -9.96 7.67 5.77
CA VAL A 58 -11.14 7.66 6.66
C VAL A 58 -11.84 9.03 6.69
N ASN A 59 -11.09 10.13 6.55
CA ASN A 59 -11.64 11.49 6.54
C ASN A 59 -12.06 11.96 5.13
N ASN A 60 -12.15 11.04 4.16
CA ASN A 60 -12.43 11.34 2.74
C ASN A 60 -11.40 12.26 2.06
N VAL A 61 -10.17 12.32 2.58
CA VAL A 61 -9.07 13.07 1.96
C VAL A 61 -8.36 12.16 0.95
N PRO A 62 -8.10 12.62 -0.30
CA PRO A 62 -7.29 11.87 -1.26
C PRO A 62 -5.84 11.72 -0.79
N ILE A 63 -5.39 10.48 -0.63
CA ILE A 63 -4.01 10.13 -0.25
C ILE A 63 -3.30 9.48 -1.42
N ARG A 64 -2.26 10.13 -1.93
CA ARG A 64 -1.44 9.61 -3.03
C ARG A 64 -0.29 8.74 -2.55
N LEU A 65 -0.09 7.62 -3.23
CA LEU A 65 1.12 6.82 -3.24
C LEU A 65 1.90 7.16 -4.51
N THR A 66 3.04 7.84 -4.36
CA THR A 66 3.92 8.16 -5.50
C THR A 66 4.94 7.06 -5.75
N GLU A 67 5.54 7.05 -6.93
CA GLU A 67 6.64 6.15 -7.29
C GLU A 67 7.85 6.31 -6.35
N GLU A 68 8.24 7.56 -6.07
CA GLU A 68 9.31 7.88 -5.12
C GLU A 68 9.03 7.31 -3.72
N ARG A 69 7.78 7.45 -3.24
CA ARG A 69 7.39 6.95 -1.92
C ARG A 69 7.30 5.42 -1.89
N TRP A 70 6.80 4.81 -2.95
CA TRP A 70 6.78 3.36 -3.09
C TRP A 70 8.19 2.78 -3.08
N TRP A 71 9.09 3.36 -3.88
CA TRP A 71 10.49 2.97 -3.90
C TRP A 71 11.12 3.10 -2.52
N HIS A 72 10.89 4.22 -1.82
CA HIS A 72 11.37 4.41 -0.45
C HIS A 72 10.84 3.34 0.52
N ILE A 73 9.55 3.00 0.46
CA ILE A 73 8.97 1.94 1.29
C ILE A 73 9.68 0.61 0.99
N THR A 74 9.73 0.20 -0.27
CA THR A 74 10.30 -1.11 -0.64
C THR A 74 11.82 -1.20 -0.45
N ALA A 75 12.53 -0.06 -0.45
CA ALA A 75 13.96 -0.04 -0.19
C ALA A 75 14.32 -0.33 1.28
N TYR A 76 13.44 0.04 2.22
CA TYR A 76 13.62 -0.23 3.66
C TYR A 76 12.77 -1.41 4.17
N HIS A 77 11.73 -1.77 3.43
CA HIS A 77 10.76 -2.82 3.75
C HIS A 77 10.50 -3.68 2.51
N GLU A 78 11.54 -4.40 2.07
CA GLU A 78 11.47 -5.27 0.88
C GLU A 78 10.36 -6.32 0.99
N GLU A 79 10.05 -6.74 2.22
CA GLU A 79 9.00 -7.69 2.54
C GLU A 79 7.59 -7.20 2.13
N LEU A 80 7.43 -5.89 1.91
CA LEU A 80 6.16 -5.27 1.52
C LEU A 80 5.98 -5.13 0.00
N ALA A 81 6.94 -5.57 -0.83
CA ALA A 81 6.88 -5.39 -2.29
C ALA A 81 5.58 -5.93 -2.92
N ASN A 82 4.98 -6.96 -2.34
CA ASN A 82 3.74 -7.59 -2.83
C ASN A 82 2.47 -7.15 -2.07
N PHE A 83 2.58 -6.11 -1.22
CA PHE A 83 1.52 -5.65 -0.32
C PHE A 83 1.01 -4.24 -0.62
N GLN A 84 1.20 -3.75 -1.85
CA GLN A 84 0.74 -2.42 -2.26
C GLN A 84 -0.77 -2.23 -2.06
N ARG A 85 -1.57 -3.25 -2.38
CA ARG A 85 -3.03 -3.22 -2.22
C ARG A 85 -3.40 -3.12 -0.74
N GLU A 86 -2.74 -3.92 0.11
CA GLU A 86 -2.94 -3.97 1.55
C GLU A 86 -2.54 -2.63 2.21
N ILE A 87 -1.50 -1.96 1.71
CA ILE A 87 -1.13 -0.60 2.14
C ILE A 87 -2.27 0.38 1.86
N LEU A 88 -2.85 0.38 0.65
CA LEU A 88 -3.96 1.27 0.31
C LEU A 88 -5.23 0.93 1.12
N LEU A 89 -5.53 -0.36 1.32
CA LEU A 89 -6.63 -0.82 2.18
C LEU A 89 -6.48 -0.36 3.63
N THR A 90 -5.25 -0.32 4.12
CA THR A 90 -4.97 0.16 5.49
C THR A 90 -5.30 1.63 5.63
N VAL A 91 -5.03 2.45 4.62
CA VAL A 91 -5.38 3.89 4.63
C VAL A 91 -6.89 4.10 4.50
N ALA A 92 -7.55 3.33 3.63
CA ALA A 92 -8.99 3.46 3.39
C ALA A 92 -9.82 3.02 4.60
N GLU A 93 -9.49 1.86 5.17
CA GLU A 93 -10.34 1.14 6.13
C GLU A 93 -9.50 0.49 7.23
N PRO A 94 -8.77 1.28 8.04
CA PRO A 94 -7.98 0.75 9.13
C PRO A 94 -8.85 0.10 10.22
N ASN A 95 -8.31 -0.92 10.89
CA ASN A 95 -8.89 -1.39 12.14
C ASN A 95 -8.62 -0.42 13.30
N MET A 96 -7.51 0.32 13.23
CA MET A 96 -7.12 1.31 14.23
C MET A 96 -6.48 2.52 13.55
N LEU A 97 -6.90 3.72 13.95
CA LEU A 97 -6.32 4.97 13.46
C LEU A 97 -5.76 5.78 14.63
N PHE A 98 -4.49 6.14 14.54
CA PHE A 98 -3.80 6.93 15.54
C PHE A 98 -3.39 8.30 15.00
N TYR A 99 -3.47 9.30 15.86
CA TYR A 99 -3.01 10.66 15.58
C TYR A 99 -1.73 10.93 16.36
N SER A 100 -0.75 11.49 15.68
CA SER A 100 0.49 11.94 16.32
C SER A 100 0.17 12.89 17.47
N PRO A 101 0.95 12.87 18.56
CA PRO A 101 0.82 13.85 19.63
C PRO A 101 0.93 15.29 19.11
N HIS A 102 0.30 16.24 19.80
CA HIS A 102 0.25 17.66 19.39
C HIS A 102 1.63 18.33 19.26
N TRP A 103 2.63 17.84 19.99
CA TRP A 103 4.01 18.35 19.94
C TRP A 103 4.84 17.75 18.80
N ALA A 104 4.35 16.70 18.12
CA ALA A 104 5.00 16.08 16.99
C ALA A 104 4.46 16.65 15.67
N ARG A 105 5.21 16.47 14.57
CA ARG A 105 4.70 16.82 13.24
C ARG A 105 3.42 16.02 12.95
N PRO A 106 2.30 16.67 12.57
CA PRO A 106 1.02 15.99 12.33
C PRO A 106 1.18 14.80 11.38
N CYS A 107 0.66 13.64 11.79
CA CYS A 107 0.68 12.41 11.02
C CYS A 107 -0.41 11.48 11.53
N HIS A 108 -0.96 10.67 10.62
CA HIS A 108 -1.79 9.53 10.97
C HIS A 108 -0.97 8.26 10.91
N ALA A 109 -1.26 7.32 11.81
CA ALA A 109 -0.83 5.93 11.68
C ALA A 109 -2.08 5.05 11.60
N ALA A 110 -2.37 4.57 10.39
CA ALA A 110 -3.41 3.59 10.15
C ALA A 110 -2.85 2.18 10.35
N VAL A 111 -3.63 1.32 11.00
CA VAL A 111 -3.25 -0.07 11.27
C VAL A 111 -4.37 -0.99 10.82
N LYS A 112 -4.01 -2.00 10.03
CA LYS A 112 -4.93 -3.06 9.61
C LYS A 112 -4.24 -4.41 9.67
N ALA A 113 -4.95 -5.40 10.22
CA ALA A 113 -4.46 -6.76 10.29
C ALA A 113 -4.78 -7.50 8.98
N PHE A 114 -3.82 -8.26 8.45
CA PHE A 114 -4.01 -9.11 7.28
C PHE A 114 -3.43 -10.51 7.53
N PRO A 115 -4.24 -11.58 7.38
CA PRO A 115 -3.75 -12.95 7.47
C PRO A 115 -2.59 -13.26 6.51
N LYS A 116 -2.62 -12.69 5.31
CA LYS A 116 -1.60 -12.87 4.27
C LYS A 116 -0.20 -12.38 4.68
N LEU A 117 -0.09 -11.37 5.55
CA LEU A 117 1.21 -10.97 6.10
C LEU A 117 1.79 -12.10 6.97
N ARG A 118 0.96 -12.72 7.81
CA ARG A 118 1.35 -13.84 8.67
C ARG A 118 1.76 -15.08 7.87
N GLU A 119 1.04 -15.38 6.80
CA GLU A 119 1.39 -16.46 5.85
C GLU A 119 2.77 -16.23 5.20
N SER A 120 3.17 -14.97 5.05
CA SER A 120 4.47 -14.58 4.51
C SER A 120 5.58 -14.46 5.57
N GLY A 121 5.31 -14.91 6.81
CA GLY A 121 6.27 -14.86 7.93
C GLY A 121 6.39 -13.49 8.61
N LEU A 122 5.50 -12.54 8.30
CA LEU A 122 5.51 -11.20 8.87
C LEU A 122 4.52 -11.06 10.03
N PRO A 123 4.68 -10.06 10.90
CA PRO A 123 3.63 -9.67 11.83
C PRO A 123 2.33 -9.32 11.08
N GLU A 124 1.19 -9.71 11.64
CA GLU A 124 -0.13 -9.58 10.97
C GLU A 124 -0.57 -8.13 10.75
N ASN A 125 -0.07 -7.18 11.53
CA ASN A 125 -0.48 -5.79 11.39
C ASN A 125 0.40 -5.05 10.41
N LEU A 126 -0.24 -4.50 9.39
CA LEU A 126 0.35 -3.50 8.52
C LEU A 126 0.07 -2.12 9.09
N VAL A 127 1.12 -1.34 9.29
CA VAL A 127 1.05 0.04 9.76
C VAL A 127 1.41 0.95 8.60
N VAL A 128 0.55 1.91 8.28
CA VAL A 128 0.78 2.92 7.24
C VAL A 128 0.76 4.31 7.86
N HIS A 129 1.88 5.00 7.75
CA HIS A 129 1.97 6.41 8.12
C HIS A 129 1.62 7.28 6.90
N TYR A 130 0.63 8.16 7.06
CA TYR A 130 0.23 9.11 6.01
C TYR A 130 -0.11 10.47 6.61
N ARG A 131 -0.17 11.48 5.74
CA ARG A 131 -0.57 12.85 6.09
C ARG A 131 -1.69 13.32 5.18
N GLU A 132 -2.64 13.99 5.79
CA GLU A 132 -3.62 14.86 5.13
C GLU A 132 -3.05 16.27 5.19
N VAL A 133 -2.59 16.80 4.05
CA VAL A 133 -1.98 18.15 3.98
C VAL A 133 -3.07 19.20 3.85
N THR A 134 -4.08 18.90 3.04
CA THR A 134 -5.28 19.71 2.83
C THR A 134 -6.49 18.78 2.74
N PRO A 135 -7.73 19.29 2.73
CA PRO A 135 -8.93 18.48 2.47
C PRO A 135 -8.93 17.74 1.11
N HIS A 136 -8.03 18.11 0.19
CA HIS A 136 -7.98 17.56 -1.18
C HIS A 136 -6.63 16.95 -1.54
N ASP A 137 -5.65 16.94 -0.63
CA ASP A 137 -4.33 16.36 -0.87
C ASP A 137 -3.73 15.79 0.41
N GLY A 138 -3.08 14.65 0.24
CA GLY A 138 -2.36 13.94 1.27
C GLY A 138 -1.45 12.89 0.63
N PHE A 139 -0.52 12.35 1.40
CA PHE A 139 0.43 11.37 0.86
C PHE A 139 0.86 10.35 1.92
N ILE A 140 1.23 9.16 1.43
CA ILE A 140 1.84 8.11 2.24
C ILE A 140 3.31 8.48 2.51
N LEU A 141 3.73 8.38 3.78
CA LEU A 141 5.10 8.62 4.20
C LEU A 141 5.92 7.33 4.20
N THR A 142 5.40 6.28 4.84
CA THR A 142 6.03 4.96 4.98
C THR A 142 5.01 3.89 5.40
N ALA A 143 5.37 2.62 5.27
CA ALA A 143 4.61 1.48 5.74
C ALA A 143 5.54 0.39 6.28
N PHE A 144 5.11 -0.36 7.29
CA PHE A 144 5.87 -1.47 7.88
C PHE A 144 4.95 -2.46 8.59
N ALA A 145 5.38 -3.73 8.70
CA ALA A 145 4.68 -4.73 9.50
C ALA A 145 5.06 -4.61 10.99
N MET A 146 4.10 -4.83 11.90
CA MET A 146 4.33 -4.70 13.35
C MET A 146 3.49 -5.69 14.17
N SER A 147 4.05 -6.16 15.29
CA SER A 147 3.30 -7.01 16.24
C SER A 147 2.40 -6.17 17.16
N ASN A 148 1.35 -6.77 17.71
CA ASN A 148 0.43 -6.12 18.66
C ASN A 148 1.18 -5.49 19.84
N LYS A 149 2.13 -6.22 20.45
CA LYS A 149 2.98 -5.71 21.54
C LYS A 149 3.76 -4.45 21.15
N ARG A 150 4.30 -4.39 19.92
CA ARG A 150 5.04 -3.20 19.45
C ARG A 150 4.10 -2.03 19.14
N ILE A 151 2.89 -2.29 18.65
CA ILE A 151 1.85 -1.27 18.45
C ILE A 151 1.50 -0.60 19.78
N GLU A 152 1.25 -1.39 20.83
CA GLU A 152 0.92 -0.88 22.16
C GLU A 152 2.02 0.03 22.72
N VAL A 153 3.29 -0.40 22.61
CA VAL A 153 4.43 0.39 23.06
C VAL A 153 4.61 1.66 22.23
N ARG A 154 4.55 1.55 20.89
CA ARG A 154 4.83 2.67 19.98
C ARG A 154 3.74 3.73 19.98
N PHE A 155 2.48 3.30 20.03
CA PHE A 155 1.31 4.17 19.91
C PHE A 155 0.58 4.38 21.25
N GLY A 156 1.11 3.89 22.37
CA GLY A 156 0.48 4.04 23.69
C GLY A 156 0.29 5.50 24.14
N ARG A 157 1.04 6.45 23.58
CA ARG A 157 0.88 7.90 23.80
C ARG A 157 0.13 8.63 22.68
N TRP A 158 -0.31 7.92 21.65
CA TRP A 158 -1.03 8.49 20.52
C TRP A 158 -2.53 8.44 20.79
N ARG A 159 -3.27 9.42 20.27
CA ARG A 159 -4.72 9.42 20.38
C ARG A 159 -5.30 8.41 19.38
N ARG A 160 -5.94 7.36 19.89
CA ARG A 160 -6.66 6.36 19.10
C ARG A 160 -8.08 6.85 18.82
N LEU A 161 -8.51 6.81 17.57
CA LEU A 161 -9.94 6.89 17.23
C LEU A 161 -10.56 5.49 17.26
N ARG A 162 -11.78 5.43 17.79
CA ARG A 162 -12.66 4.26 17.69
C ARG A 162 -13.40 4.30 16.37
#